data_AF-A0A8C5WPT5-F1
#
_entry.id   AF-A0A8C5WPT5-F1
#
_cell.length_a   1.000
_cell.length_b   1.000
_cell.length_c   1.000
_cell.angle_alpha   90.00
_cell.angle_beta   90.00
_cell.angle_gamma   90.00
#
_symmetry.space_group_name_H-M   'P 1'
#
loop_
_entity.id
_entity.type
_entity.pdbx_description
1 polymer ?
#
loop_
_entity_poly.entity_id
_entity_poly.type
_entity_poly.pdbx_seq_one_letter_code
_entity_poly.pdbx_strand_id
1 'polypeptide(L)'
;MHSIKTLPDFPACCKPINYTVINLCVFFFLCVFPQWERLWFLILAFSFFLTLIWFYFWWEVHNDYNEINWFLYNRMGYWSDWSIPILVTTAVGFTYITALLILALCHIAVGQQMNLHWIHKVGFDLLRARVIVI
;
A
#
# COMPACT_ATOMS: atom_id res chain seq x y z
N MET A 1 -16.72 -49.24 10.42
CA MET A 1 -15.48 -48.52 10.81
C MET A 1 -15.17 -47.49 9.73
N HIS A 2 -15.67 -46.26 9.90
CA HIS A 2 -15.37 -45.15 8.99
C HIS A 2 -14.21 -44.35 9.59
N SER A 3 -13.10 -44.31 8.86
CA SER A 3 -11.86 -43.65 9.26
C SER A 3 -12.06 -42.14 9.37
N ILE A 4 -11.88 -41.60 10.57
CA ILE A 4 -11.84 -40.15 10.85
C ILE A 4 -10.51 -39.65 10.28
N LYS A 5 -10.57 -38.87 9.18
CA LYS A 5 -9.40 -38.15 8.67
C LYS A 5 -9.00 -37.12 9.71
N THR A 6 -7.89 -37.35 10.38
CA THR A 6 -7.17 -36.35 11.16
C THR A 6 -6.82 -35.17 10.25
N LEU A 7 -7.37 -33.98 10.56
CA LEU A 7 -6.95 -32.73 9.93
C LEU A 7 -5.47 -32.45 10.27
N PRO A 8 -4.71 -31.79 9.38
CA PRO A 8 -3.32 -31.41 9.66
C PRO A 8 -3.26 -30.47 10.86
N ASP A 9 -2.29 -30.73 11.75
CA ASP A 9 -2.03 -29.95 12.95
C ASP A 9 -1.79 -28.47 12.61
N PHE A 10 -2.64 -27.60 13.14
CA PHE A 10 -2.41 -26.15 13.11
C PHE A 10 -1.20 -25.82 14.02
N PRO A 11 -0.26 -24.97 13.58
CA PRO A 11 0.87 -24.57 14.42
C PRO A 11 0.39 -23.88 15.71
N ALA A 12 1.08 -24.16 16.82
CA ALA A 12 0.74 -23.91 18.22
C ALA A 12 0.50 -22.44 18.68
N CYS A 13 0.24 -21.50 17.77
CA CYS A 13 0.01 -20.09 18.09
C CYS A 13 -1.47 -19.75 18.39
N CYS A 14 -2.41 -20.63 18.04
CA CYS A 14 -3.84 -20.41 18.32
C CYS A 14 -4.22 -20.88 19.74
N LYS A 15 -3.70 -20.24 20.78
CA LYS A 15 -4.43 -20.23 22.06
C LYS A 15 -5.46 -19.10 22.03
N PRO A 16 -6.71 -19.34 22.48
CA PRO A 16 -7.71 -18.30 22.54
C PRO A 16 -7.38 -17.39 23.72
N ILE A 17 -6.61 -16.34 23.44
CA ILE A 17 -6.32 -15.33 24.44
C ILE A 17 -7.30 -14.18 24.24
N ASN A 18 -8.20 -14.06 25.20
CA ASN A 18 -9.31 -13.11 25.22
C ASN A 18 -8.80 -11.67 25.41
N TYR A 19 -8.47 -10.96 24.32
CA TYR A 19 -8.23 -9.52 24.35
C TYR A 19 -8.88 -8.84 23.14
N THR A 20 -9.44 -7.66 23.41
CA THR A 20 -9.99 -6.67 22.46
C THR A 20 -9.35 -6.76 21.06
N VAL A 21 -10.19 -6.82 20.03
CA VAL A 21 -9.92 -7.01 18.59
C VAL A 21 -8.62 -6.34 18.06
N ILE A 22 -8.23 -5.20 18.63
CA ILE A 22 -7.00 -4.47 18.32
C ILE A 22 -5.73 -5.24 18.74
N ASN A 23 -5.69 -5.80 19.96
CA ASN A 23 -4.54 -6.56 20.45
C ASN A 23 -4.37 -7.90 19.72
N LEU A 24 -5.48 -8.51 19.28
CA LEU A 24 -5.43 -9.75 18.51
C LEU A 24 -4.81 -9.54 17.12
N CYS A 25 -5.18 -8.46 16.41
CA CYS A 25 -4.62 -8.14 15.10
C CYS A 25 -3.10 -7.91 15.16
N VAL A 26 -2.63 -7.17 16.17
CA VAL A 26 -1.20 -6.87 16.37
C VAL A 26 -0.42 -8.13 16.75
N PHE A 27 -0.99 -8.98 17.61
CA PHE A 27 -0.35 -10.23 18.02
C PHE A 27 -0.28 -11.26 16.88
N PHE A 28 -1.32 -11.34 16.04
CA PHE A 28 -1.33 -12.16 14.84
C PHE A 28 -0.29 -11.66 13.82
N PHE A 29 -0.19 -10.34 13.64
CA PHE A 29 0.83 -9.72 12.78
C PHE A 29 2.26 -10.01 13.26
N LEU A 30 2.49 -9.98 14.58
CA LEU A 30 3.79 -10.19 15.21
C LEU A 30 4.18 -11.65 15.45
N CYS A 31 3.28 -12.62 15.30
CA CYS A 31 3.59 -14.04 15.55
C CYS A 31 3.45 -14.92 14.30
N VAL A 32 2.58 -14.57 13.34
CA VAL A 32 2.22 -15.45 12.20
C VAL A 32 2.97 -15.10 10.91
N PHE A 33 3.29 -13.82 10.68
CA PHE A 33 3.90 -13.39 9.42
C PHE A 33 5.44 -13.50 9.43
N PRO A 34 6.09 -14.02 8.37
CA PRO A 34 7.53 -13.95 8.19
C PRO A 34 8.02 -12.50 8.27
N GLN A 35 9.25 -12.28 8.74
CA GLN A 35 9.86 -10.94 8.87
C GLN A 35 9.72 -10.11 7.58
N TRP A 36 9.78 -10.78 6.43
CA TRP A 36 9.64 -10.16 5.11
C TRP A 36 8.24 -9.57 4.87
N GLU A 37 7.16 -10.27 5.21
CA GLU A 37 5.79 -9.80 4.98
C GLU A 37 5.44 -8.61 5.90
N ARG A 38 6.01 -8.56 7.11
CA ARG A 38 5.90 -7.40 8.00
C ARG A 38 6.61 -6.18 7.45
N LEU A 39 7.80 -6.39 6.88
CA LEU A 39 8.57 -5.32 6.26
C LEU A 39 7.76 -4.69 5.11
N TRP A 40 7.12 -5.51 4.27
CA TRP A 40 6.27 -5.03 3.19
C TRP A 40 5.08 -4.21 3.68
N PHE A 41 4.40 -4.65 4.74
CA PHE A 41 3.31 -3.87 5.32
C PHE A 41 3.78 -2.54 5.91
N LEU A 42 4.91 -2.53 6.62
CA LEU A 42 5.49 -1.30 7.16
C LEU A 42 5.91 -0.33 6.06
N ILE A 43 6.52 -0.83 4.98
CA ILE A 43 6.86 -0.03 3.80
C ILE A 43 5.59 0.56 3.19
N LEU A 44 4.54 -0.24 3.00
CA LEU A 44 3.27 0.21 2.43
C LEU A 44 2.61 1.30 3.31
N ALA A 45 2.59 1.11 4.63
CA ALA A 45 2.06 2.09 5.57
C ALA A 45 2.87 3.39 5.55
N PHE A 46 4.20 3.31 5.52
CA PHE A 46 5.06 4.48 5.40
C PHE A 46 4.84 5.22 4.08
N SER A 47 4.73 4.49 2.96
CA SER A 47 4.38 5.06 1.66
C SER A 47 3.01 5.73 1.66
N PHE A 48 2.02 5.18 2.38
CA PHE A 48 0.71 5.81 2.55
C PHE A 48 0.83 7.17 3.24
N PHE A 49 1.56 7.26 4.37
CA PHE A 49 1.74 8.55 5.05
C PHE A 49 2.54 9.55 4.21
N LEU A 50 3.60 9.11 3.53
CA LEU A 50 4.39 9.98 2.66
C LEU A 50 3.54 10.54 1.52
N THR A 51 2.73 9.70 0.87
CA THR A 51 1.84 10.14 -0.22
C THR A 51 0.68 10.98 0.28
N LEU A 52 0.17 10.75 1.49
CA LEU A 52 -0.83 11.61 2.12
C LEU A 52 -0.29 13.02 2.38
N ILE A 53 0.92 13.13 2.96
CA ILE A 53 1.57 14.42 3.21
C ILE A 53 1.84 15.14 1.88
N TRP A 54 2.33 14.41 0.88
CA TRP A 54 2.59 14.97 -0.45
C TRP A 54 1.30 15.44 -1.14
N PHE A 55 0.24 14.64 -1.09
CA PHE A 55 -1.07 15.00 -1.64
C PHE A 55 -1.65 16.23 -0.93
N TYR A 56 -1.58 16.26 0.40
CA TYR A 56 -2.02 17.41 1.19
C TYR A 56 -1.25 18.68 0.82
N PHE A 57 0.08 18.60 0.68
CA PHE A 57 0.88 19.72 0.24
C PHE A 57 0.42 20.24 -1.14
N TRP A 58 0.22 19.36 -2.11
CA TRP A 58 -0.28 19.75 -3.43
C TRP A 58 -1.71 20.29 -3.41
N TRP A 59 -2.52 19.82 -2.47
CA TRP A 59 -3.87 20.31 -2.24
C TRP A 59 -3.87 21.74 -1.68
N GLU A 60 -3.03 22.04 -0.69
CA GLU A 60 -2.89 23.41 -0.16
C GLU A 60 -2.37 24.37 -1.24
N VAL A 61 -1.37 23.92 -1.99
CA VAL A 61 -0.76 24.68 -3.08
C VAL A 61 -1.74 24.89 -4.26
N HIS A 62 -2.85 24.14 -4.32
CA HIS A 62 -3.88 24.29 -5.36
C HIS A 62 -4.39 25.72 -5.50
N ASN A 63 -4.49 26.44 -4.39
CA ASN A 63 -4.92 27.84 -4.38
C ASN A 63 -3.94 28.77 -5.14
N ASP A 64 -2.66 28.39 -5.19
CA ASP A 64 -1.56 29.20 -5.73
C ASP A 64 -0.96 28.59 -7.02
N TYR A 65 -1.67 27.70 -7.72
CA TYR A 65 -1.17 27.03 -8.94
C TYR A 65 -0.77 28.01 -10.05
N ASN A 66 -1.41 29.18 -10.14
CA ASN A 66 -1.06 30.18 -11.14
C ASN A 66 0.38 30.70 -10.98
N GLU A 67 0.82 30.92 -9.74
CA GLU A 67 2.20 31.37 -9.46
C GLU A 67 3.23 30.29 -9.79
N ILE A 68 2.89 29.03 -9.50
CA ILE A 68 3.77 27.89 -9.81
C ILE A 68 3.86 27.65 -11.32
N ASN A 69 2.72 27.72 -12.04
CA ASN A 69 2.70 27.59 -13.49
C ASN A 69 3.49 28.72 -14.16
N TRP A 70 3.42 29.94 -13.63
CA TRP A 70 4.23 31.07 -14.09
C TRP A 70 5.73 30.84 -13.87
N PHE A 71 6.13 30.34 -12.70
CA PHE A 71 7.53 29.97 -12.43
C PHE A 71 8.04 28.90 -13.40
N LEU A 72 7.23 27.87 -13.67
CA LEU A 72 7.55 26.80 -14.62
C LEU A 72 7.61 27.32 -16.05
N TYR A 73 6.71 28.22 -16.43
CA TYR A 73 6.71 28.89 -17.73
C TYR A 73 8.04 29.61 -17.98
N ASN A 74 8.50 30.42 -17.02
CA ASN A 74 9.76 31.16 -17.14
C ASN A 74 10.98 30.26 -17.28
N ARG A 75 10.92 29.02 -16.76
CA ARG A 75 12.02 28.04 -16.86
C ARG A 75 11.96 27.19 -18.13
N MET A 76 10.76 26.82 -18.57
CA MET A 76 10.53 25.87 -19.67
C MET A 76 10.35 26.59 -21.01
N GLY A 77 9.97 27.88 -21.01
CA GLY A 77 9.76 28.70 -22.20
C GLY A 77 8.42 28.47 -22.91
N TYR A 78 7.53 27.65 -22.34
CA TYR A 78 6.18 27.42 -22.88
C TYR A 78 5.17 27.24 -21.75
N TRP A 79 3.93 27.65 -22.00
CA TRP A 79 2.85 27.57 -21.01
C TRP A 79 2.26 26.17 -21.00
N SER A 80 2.20 25.58 -19.82
CA SER A 80 1.54 24.29 -19.61
C SER A 80 1.17 24.17 -18.14
N ASP A 81 -0.04 23.66 -17.89
CA ASP A 81 -0.64 23.57 -16.55
C ASP A 81 -0.08 22.39 -15.75
N TRP A 82 1.25 22.29 -15.64
CA TRP A 82 1.98 21.17 -15.04
C TRP A 82 1.56 20.84 -13.60
N SER A 83 1.07 21.84 -12.86
CA SER A 83 0.56 21.63 -11.49
C SER A 83 -0.64 20.66 -11.45
N ILE A 84 -1.51 20.69 -12.47
CA ILE A 84 -2.70 19.83 -12.53
C ILE A 84 -2.35 18.35 -12.74
N PRO A 85 -1.52 17.96 -13.74
CA PRO A 85 -1.03 16.59 -13.86
C PRO A 85 -0.29 16.09 -12.62
N ILE A 86 0.44 16.93 -11.90
CA ILE A 86 1.14 16.51 -10.67
C ILE A 86 0.14 16.19 -9.56
N LEU A 87 -0.91 17.01 -9.38
CA LEU A 87 -1.98 16.71 -8.43
C LEU A 87 -2.72 15.42 -8.81
N VAL A 88 -3.11 15.28 -10.08
CA VAL A 88 -3.85 14.11 -10.58
C VAL A 88 -3.02 12.82 -10.43
N THR A 89 -1.75 12.83 -10.81
CA THR A 89 -0.87 11.67 -10.67
C THR A 89 -0.65 11.30 -9.20
N THR A 90 -0.53 12.30 -8.33
CA THR A 90 -0.44 12.10 -6.87
C THR A 90 -1.73 11.50 -6.32
N ALA A 91 -2.91 11.99 -6.73
CA ALA A 91 -4.20 11.47 -6.30
C ALA A 91 -4.41 10.00 -6.73
N VAL A 92 -4.03 9.66 -7.96
CA VAL A 92 -4.07 8.28 -8.46
C VAL A 92 -3.11 7.39 -7.66
N GLY A 93 -1.89 7.87 -7.38
CA GLY A 93 -0.93 7.14 -6.55
C GLY A 93 -1.44 6.91 -5.13
N PHE A 94 -2.02 7.93 -4.51
CA PHE A 94 -2.59 7.86 -3.17
C PHE A 94 -3.76 6.88 -3.09
N THR A 95 -4.70 6.95 -4.04
CA THR A 95 -5.84 6.02 -4.09
C THR A 95 -5.40 4.58 -4.29
N TYR A 96 -4.39 4.35 -5.13
CA TYR A 96 -3.80 3.01 -5.33
C TYR A 96 -3.18 2.46 -4.03
N ILE A 97 -2.34 3.25 -3.33
CA ILE A 97 -1.73 2.82 -2.07
C ILE A 97 -2.80 2.58 -0.99
N THR A 98 -3.81 3.43 -0.92
CA THR A 98 -4.94 3.27 0.01
C THR A 98 -5.69 1.96 -0.25
N ALA A 99 -5.98 1.65 -1.51
CA ALA A 99 -6.63 0.40 -1.89
C ALA A 99 -5.79 -0.83 -1.52
N LEU A 100 -4.47 -0.79 -1.75
CA LEU A 100 -3.57 -1.85 -1.32
C LEU A 100 -3.53 -2.02 0.20
N LEU A 101 -3.54 -0.91 0.95
CA LEU A 101 -3.55 -0.95 2.41
C LEU A 101 -4.85 -1.57 2.94
N ILE A 102 -5.99 -1.20 2.37
CA ILE A 102 -7.29 -1.81 2.70
C ILE A 102 -7.28 -3.30 2.37
N LEU A 103 -6.78 -3.70 1.21
CA LEU A 103 -6.67 -5.09 0.81
C LEU A 103 -5.79 -5.89 1.77
N ALA A 104 -4.66 -5.32 2.20
CA ALA A 104 -3.79 -5.91 3.21
C ALA A 104 -4.52 -6.08 4.56
N LEU A 105 -5.28 -5.07 5.02
CA LEU A 105 -6.08 -5.13 6.25
C LEU A 105 -7.21 -6.17 6.16
N CYS A 106 -7.89 -6.27 5.02
CA CYS A 106 -8.90 -7.30 4.77
C CYS A 106 -8.28 -8.70 4.84
N HIS A 107 -7.09 -8.91 4.29
CA HIS A 107 -6.41 -10.20 4.35
C HIS A 107 -6.09 -10.63 5.79
N ILE A 108 -5.72 -9.67 6.66
CA ILE A 108 -5.52 -9.89 8.09
C ILE A 108 -6.84 -10.27 8.77
N ALA A 109 -7.91 -9.52 8.49
CA ALA A 109 -9.21 -9.72 9.13
C ALA A 109 -9.82 -11.08 8.80
N VAL A 110 -9.59 -11.60 7.60
CA VAL A 110 -10.09 -12.92 7.17
C VAL A 110 -9.17 -14.06 7.66
N GLY A 111 -7.94 -13.77 8.12
CA GLY A 111 -7.01 -14.78 8.61
C GLY A 111 -6.54 -15.77 7.53
N GLN A 112 -6.76 -15.45 6.25
CA GLN A 112 -6.27 -16.25 5.13
C GLN A 112 -4.81 -15.90 4.84
N GLN A 113 -3.99 -16.94 4.64
CA GLN A 113 -2.63 -16.81 4.14
C GLN A 113 -2.67 -16.16 2.75
N MET A 114 -1.96 -15.04 2.57
CA MET A 114 -1.91 -14.27 1.32
C MET A 114 -1.35 -15.12 0.18
N ASN A 115 -2.23 -15.84 -0.51
CA ASN A 115 -1.93 -16.43 -1.81
C ASN A 115 -2.06 -15.31 -2.84
N LEU A 116 -1.19 -14.29 -2.74
CA LEU A 116 -1.20 -13.13 -3.60
C LEU A 116 -0.99 -13.64 -5.03
N HIS A 117 -2.04 -13.54 -5.84
CA HIS A 117 -2.06 -14.05 -7.20
C HIS A 117 -0.87 -13.47 -7.98
N TRP A 118 -0.23 -14.31 -8.81
CA TRP A 118 1.01 -14.01 -9.55
C TRP A 118 1.04 -12.64 -10.25
N ILE A 119 -0.13 -12.08 -10.57
CA ILE A 119 -0.33 -10.74 -11.15
C ILE A 119 0.30 -9.61 -10.31
N HIS A 120 0.33 -9.71 -8.98
CA HIS A 120 1.02 -8.70 -8.15
C HIS A 120 2.54 -8.85 -8.17
N LYS A 121 3.09 -10.05 -8.39
CA LYS A 121 4.53 -10.25 -8.68
C LYS A 121 4.89 -9.66 -10.04
N VAL A 122 4.05 -9.89 -11.05
CA VAL A 122 4.27 -9.41 -12.43
C VAL A 122 4.18 -7.87 -12.53
N GLY A 123 3.31 -7.23 -11.76
CA GLY A 123 3.21 -5.76 -11.72
C GLY A 123 4.51 -5.07 -11.28
N PHE A 124 5.23 -5.68 -10.32
CA PHE A 124 6.53 -5.17 -9.86
C PHE A 124 7.64 -5.37 -10.91
N ASP A 125 7.66 -6.52 -11.59
CA ASP A 125 8.63 -6.79 -12.66
C ASP A 125 8.40 -5.93 -13.91
N LEU A 126 7.13 -5.67 -14.29
CA LEU A 126 6.79 -4.82 -15.42
C LEU A 126 7.08 -3.34 -15.14
N LEU A 127 6.84 -2.87 -13.91
CA LEU A 127 7.21 -1.52 -13.48
C LEU A 127 8.74 -1.34 -13.46
N ARG A 128 9.49 -2.38 -13.06
CA ARG A 128 10.97 -2.41 -13.15
C ARG A 128 11.47 -2.32 -14.59
N ALA A 129 10.80 -2.99 -15.53
CA ALA A 129 11.18 -3.01 -16.94
C ALA A 129 10.91 -1.67 -17.66
N ARG A 130 9.95 -0.85 -17.20
CA ARG A 130 9.62 0.44 -17.80
C ARG A 130 10.53 1.60 -17.35
N VAL A 131 11.21 1.47 -16.22
CA VAL A 131 12.14 2.50 -15.70
C VAL A 131 13.57 2.35 -16.27
N ILE A 132 13.89 1.21 -16.91
CA ILE A 132 15.22 0.94 -17.49
C ILE A 132 15.29 1.35 -18.98
N VAL A 133 14.17 1.75 -19.59
CA VAL A 133 14.13 2.27 -20.97
C VAL A 133 13.40 3.61 -21.01
N ILE A 134 13.90 4.59 -20.25
CA ILE A 134 13.85 6.03 -20.53
C ILE A 134 15.16 6.63 -20.03
#